data_AF-A0A9Q5N357-F1
#
_entry.id   AF-A0A9Q5N357-F1
#
_cell.length_a   1.000
_cell.length_b   1.000
_cell.length_c   1.000
_cell.angle_alpha   90.00
_cell.angle_beta   90.00
_cell.angle_gamma   90.00
#
_symmetry.space_group_name_H-M   'P 1'
#
loop_
_entity.id
_entity.type
_entity.pdbx_description
1 polymer ?
#
loop_
_entity_poly.entity_id
_entity_poly.type
_entity_poly.pdbx_seq_one_letter_code
_entity_poly.pdbx_strand_id
1 'polypeptide(L)'
;MPPAYSINDTPQPRGVAVYCGSSIGKQKAVEKAAVSVGAAIARSGRPLVYGGGSRGIMGIVSGATLEHGGEVVGVMPYAMYAAGGEREKTSNEIDNSVDSKVDTYAKEKFTTVVVNSMHERKVEMARRACGFIGLPGGFGTYEEIFEVTTWTQLGIHNKPVVLLNVLSFFSPIKDLIRNGVREGFIQAANENLITFIDGPPDLSQHETFDWGEAALKALDSWTNNSVVYAYDWTKTSVDDGRVILWPTLFEEYMYSPEDSDANGEEDEEEEGPWTSFSIQLNIFLECLNIFGTASGPAAAFQSGPRQPWNRTEDSDNEQDDANSRRGANGKIDSFFSRAGAKGTGMRLSYAGPGYPLVLLLAESSDGPTTTCELVTYEPDDQLSLEIDSHDIMIKCIMKSSWLRDALSEVDPACDKITFIGNPAGYDSMQRASSSRPLFRIQAVGPFGSTEIDYPNDREVLEAFECDSNVSYSYRFSHISKTLRALQSSAKTSLRIDREGVLSLQYLSTSPNPKNGTPVDSIVDFWCLSIDESAV
;
A
#
# COMPACT_ATOMS: atom_id res chain seq x y z
N MET A 1 -3.22 -13.82 -18.75
CA MET A 1 -4.54 -13.33 -19.22
C MET A 1 -5.08 -12.61 -18.00
N PRO A 2 -5.22 -11.28 -18.05
CA PRO A 2 -5.59 -10.47 -16.87
C PRO A 2 -6.97 -10.85 -16.33
N PRO A 3 -7.26 -10.58 -15.04
CA PRO A 3 -7.59 -11.62 -14.07
C PRO A 3 -9.02 -12.14 -14.15
N ALA A 4 -9.19 -13.42 -13.81
CA ALA A 4 -10.49 -14.04 -13.62
C ALA A 4 -11.12 -13.57 -12.30
N TYR A 5 -12.32 -13.01 -12.41
CA TYR A 5 -13.17 -12.49 -11.35
C TYR A 5 -13.78 -13.65 -10.54
N SER A 6 -13.99 -13.46 -9.23
CA SER A 6 -14.78 -14.39 -8.42
C SER A 6 -16.25 -14.41 -8.86
N ILE A 7 -16.74 -15.62 -9.10
CA ILE A 7 -18.08 -15.96 -9.54
C ILE A 7 -18.92 -16.18 -8.28
N ASN A 8 -19.71 -15.17 -7.88
CA ASN A 8 -21.09 -15.32 -7.36
C ASN A 8 -21.70 -14.04 -6.76
N ASP A 9 -21.02 -12.89 -6.79
CA ASP A 9 -21.74 -11.63 -6.82
C ASP A 9 -22.18 -11.36 -8.26
N THR A 10 -23.47 -11.13 -8.48
CA THR A 10 -23.93 -10.47 -9.71
C THR A 10 -23.03 -9.25 -9.93
N PRO A 11 -22.32 -9.13 -11.07
CA PRO A 11 -21.27 -8.14 -11.24
C PRO A 11 -21.86 -6.76 -10.96
N GLN A 12 -21.45 -6.16 -9.85
CA GLN A 12 -21.70 -4.75 -9.56
C GLN A 12 -21.30 -3.99 -10.84
N PRO A 13 -22.22 -3.29 -11.50
CA PRO A 13 -21.92 -2.61 -12.75
C PRO A 13 -20.79 -1.61 -12.47
N ARG A 14 -19.63 -1.81 -13.10
CA ARG A 14 -18.48 -0.92 -12.89
C ARG A 14 -18.83 0.48 -13.37
N GLY A 15 -18.46 1.49 -12.57
CA GLY A 15 -18.89 2.86 -12.79
C GLY A 15 -18.32 3.49 -14.06
N VAL A 16 -18.88 4.60 -14.48
CA VAL A 16 -18.33 5.42 -15.57
C VAL A 16 -17.86 6.73 -14.98
N ALA A 17 -16.57 7.04 -15.13
CA ALA A 17 -16.02 8.30 -14.69
C ALA A 17 -16.34 9.41 -15.70
N VAL A 18 -16.90 10.52 -15.24
CA VAL A 18 -17.16 11.70 -16.09
C VAL A 18 -16.32 12.88 -15.64
N TYR A 19 -15.46 13.35 -16.54
CA TYR A 19 -14.68 14.58 -16.39
C TYR A 19 -15.35 15.71 -17.16
N CYS A 20 -15.63 16.83 -16.50
CA CYS A 20 -16.38 17.93 -17.11
C CYS A 20 -16.17 19.26 -16.38
N GLY A 21 -16.65 20.36 -16.96
CA GLY A 21 -16.50 21.68 -16.36
C GLY A 21 -17.30 21.86 -15.06
N SER A 22 -16.67 22.50 -14.06
CA SER A 22 -17.34 23.07 -12.87
C SER A 22 -18.22 24.29 -13.19
N SER A 23 -18.10 24.82 -14.42
CA SER A 23 -18.94 25.88 -14.95
C SER A 23 -19.93 25.32 -15.98
N ILE A 24 -21.09 25.96 -16.15
CA ILE A 24 -22.13 25.55 -17.11
C ILE A 24 -21.69 25.84 -18.56
N GLY A 25 -20.86 26.86 -18.76
CA GLY A 25 -20.54 27.38 -20.09
C GLY A 25 -21.64 28.29 -20.62
N LYS A 26 -21.70 28.45 -21.95
CA LYS A 26 -22.64 29.38 -22.63
C LYS A 26 -23.61 28.70 -23.59
N GLN A 27 -23.41 27.41 -23.86
CA GLN A 27 -24.07 26.71 -24.96
C GLN A 27 -24.99 25.62 -24.40
N LYS A 28 -26.28 25.71 -24.72
CA LYS A 28 -27.30 24.74 -24.28
C LYS A 28 -27.03 23.32 -24.75
N ALA A 29 -26.43 23.15 -25.93
CA ALA A 29 -26.06 21.83 -26.43
C ALA A 29 -25.13 21.06 -25.47
N VAL A 30 -24.25 21.75 -24.74
CA VAL A 30 -23.36 21.13 -23.75
C VAL A 30 -24.15 20.66 -22.52
N GLU A 31 -25.08 21.48 -22.03
CA GLU A 31 -25.98 21.09 -20.95
C GLU A 31 -26.83 19.87 -21.34
N LYS A 32 -27.38 19.85 -22.57
CA LYS A 32 -28.17 18.74 -23.08
C LYS A 32 -27.35 17.46 -23.25
N ALA A 33 -26.10 17.58 -23.71
CA ALA A 33 -25.18 16.45 -23.75
C ALA A 33 -24.93 15.88 -22.35
N ALA A 34 -24.73 16.73 -21.33
CA ALA A 34 -24.52 16.29 -19.96
C ALA A 34 -25.75 15.58 -19.36
N VAL A 35 -26.96 16.09 -19.63
CA VAL A 35 -28.22 15.42 -19.25
C VAL A 35 -28.33 14.05 -19.94
N SER A 36 -28.07 13.99 -21.24
CA SER A 36 -28.11 12.75 -22.03
C SER A 36 -27.12 11.72 -21.50
N VAL A 37 -25.89 12.12 -21.14
CA VAL A 37 -24.88 11.24 -20.52
C VAL A 37 -25.35 10.71 -19.17
N GLY A 38 -25.79 11.57 -18.24
CA GLY A 38 -26.24 11.14 -16.92
C GLY A 38 -27.43 10.17 -16.99
N ALA A 39 -28.39 10.48 -17.86
CA ALA A 39 -29.54 9.63 -18.09
C ALA A 39 -29.14 8.26 -18.70
N ALA A 40 -28.19 8.23 -19.65
CA ALA A 40 -27.71 6.99 -20.24
C ALA A 40 -26.96 6.11 -19.23
N ILE A 41 -26.07 6.71 -18.42
CA ILE A 41 -25.35 6.01 -17.34
C ILE A 41 -26.34 5.35 -16.38
N ALA A 42 -27.33 6.10 -15.88
CA ALA A 42 -28.38 5.57 -15.01
C ALA A 42 -29.15 4.41 -15.65
N ARG A 43 -29.60 4.56 -16.91
CA ARG A 43 -30.32 3.50 -17.64
C ARG A 43 -29.48 2.24 -17.88
N SER A 44 -28.16 2.39 -18.02
CA SER A 44 -27.24 1.26 -18.18
C SER A 44 -26.98 0.51 -16.87
N GLY A 45 -27.51 0.99 -15.74
CA GLY A 45 -27.27 0.45 -14.41
C GLY A 45 -25.88 0.77 -13.85
N ARG A 46 -25.04 1.53 -14.56
CA ARG A 46 -23.68 1.87 -14.09
C ARG A 46 -23.72 3.06 -13.13
N PRO A 47 -22.96 3.05 -12.03
CA PRO A 47 -22.80 4.22 -11.18
C PRO A 47 -21.99 5.30 -11.91
N LEU A 48 -22.40 6.56 -11.76
CA LEU A 48 -21.60 7.71 -12.17
C LEU A 48 -20.49 7.93 -11.15
N VAL A 49 -19.24 8.04 -11.61
CA VAL A 49 -18.10 8.48 -10.79
C VAL A 49 -17.67 9.86 -11.27
N TYR A 50 -17.53 10.84 -10.38
CA TYR A 50 -17.19 12.20 -10.80
C TYR A 50 -16.51 13.00 -9.67
N GLY A 51 -16.13 14.24 -9.97
CA GLY A 51 -15.37 15.12 -9.07
C GLY A 51 -16.12 15.71 -7.87
N GLY A 52 -17.37 15.29 -7.60
CA GLY A 52 -18.14 15.72 -6.43
C GLY A 52 -18.69 17.16 -6.45
N GLY A 53 -18.45 17.93 -7.52
CA GLY A 53 -19.00 19.28 -7.66
C GLY A 53 -20.53 19.30 -7.81
N SER A 54 -21.22 20.27 -7.20
CA SER A 54 -22.69 20.36 -7.28
C SER A 54 -23.18 21.38 -8.31
N ARG A 55 -22.28 22.02 -9.06
CA ARG A 55 -22.60 23.08 -10.03
C ARG A 55 -22.00 22.79 -11.40
N GLY A 56 -22.30 23.65 -12.36
CA GLY A 56 -21.76 23.52 -13.71
C GLY A 56 -22.28 22.28 -14.43
N ILE A 57 -21.49 21.80 -15.39
CA ILE A 57 -21.77 20.55 -16.07
C ILE A 57 -21.73 19.36 -15.09
N MET A 58 -20.87 19.41 -14.06
CA MET A 58 -20.80 18.42 -12.99
C MET A 58 -22.14 18.25 -12.24
N GLY A 59 -22.77 19.35 -11.86
CA GLY A 59 -24.10 19.32 -11.22
C GLY A 59 -25.19 18.82 -12.15
N ILE A 60 -25.11 19.13 -13.45
CA ILE A 60 -26.10 18.69 -14.44
C ILE A 60 -26.00 17.18 -14.69
N VAL A 61 -24.81 16.62 -14.88
CA VAL A 61 -24.65 15.19 -15.15
C VAL A 61 -25.00 14.33 -13.92
N SER A 62 -24.60 14.77 -12.73
CA SER A 62 -24.94 14.08 -11.47
C SER A 62 -26.44 14.16 -11.17
N GLY A 63 -27.04 15.35 -11.31
CA GLY A 63 -28.49 15.54 -11.18
C GLY A 63 -29.28 14.67 -12.15
N ALA A 64 -28.92 14.67 -13.44
CA ALA A 64 -29.58 13.85 -14.45
C ALA A 64 -29.46 12.34 -14.15
N THR A 65 -28.32 11.89 -13.60
CA THR A 65 -28.15 10.50 -13.19
C THR A 65 -29.11 10.12 -12.06
N LEU A 66 -29.19 10.96 -11.02
CA LEU A 66 -30.09 10.75 -9.87
C LEU A 66 -31.56 10.80 -10.28
N GLU A 67 -31.96 11.75 -11.13
CA GLU A 67 -33.33 11.89 -11.65
C GLU A 67 -33.80 10.64 -12.39
N HIS A 68 -32.87 9.93 -13.05
CA HIS A 68 -33.15 8.68 -13.75
C HIS A 68 -32.91 7.44 -12.86
N GLY A 69 -32.76 7.64 -11.55
CA GLY A 69 -32.65 6.59 -10.55
C GLY A 69 -31.30 5.86 -10.51
N GLY A 70 -30.27 6.41 -11.15
CA GLY A 70 -28.91 5.89 -11.10
C GLY A 70 -28.18 6.26 -9.80
N GLU A 71 -27.06 5.58 -9.56
CA GLU A 71 -26.17 5.85 -8.43
C GLU A 71 -25.08 6.85 -8.81
N VAL A 72 -24.70 7.71 -7.87
CA VAL A 72 -23.65 8.72 -8.06
C VAL A 72 -22.61 8.63 -6.95
N VAL A 73 -21.34 8.61 -7.34
CA VAL A 73 -20.18 8.64 -6.46
C VAL A 73 -19.36 9.89 -6.75
N GLY A 74 -19.37 10.85 -5.82
CA GLY A 74 -18.55 12.06 -5.89
C GLY A 74 -17.27 11.91 -5.09
N VAL A 75 -16.11 12.04 -5.73
CA VAL A 75 -14.80 11.98 -5.07
C VAL A 75 -14.24 13.38 -4.90
N MET A 76 -13.95 13.79 -3.67
CA MET A 76 -13.50 15.15 -3.34
C MET A 76 -12.30 15.14 -2.39
N PRO A 77 -11.30 16.01 -2.57
CA PRO A 77 -10.25 16.17 -1.57
C PRO A 77 -10.81 16.85 -0.32
N TYR A 78 -10.26 16.50 0.83
CA TYR A 78 -10.60 17.02 2.14
C TYR A 78 -10.65 18.56 2.16
N ALA A 79 -9.60 19.20 1.65
CA ALA A 79 -9.51 20.66 1.59
C ALA A 79 -10.68 21.32 0.84
N MET A 80 -11.26 20.64 -0.16
CA MET A 80 -12.44 21.15 -0.89
C MET A 80 -13.75 20.83 -0.15
N TYR A 81 -13.81 19.67 0.51
CA TYR A 81 -14.97 19.29 1.34
C TYR A 81 -15.11 20.21 2.56
N ALA A 82 -14.03 20.37 3.33
CA ALA A 82 -13.94 21.24 4.51
C ALA A 82 -14.20 22.72 4.19
N ALA A 83 -13.84 23.18 2.99
CA ALA A 83 -14.18 24.53 2.51
C ALA A 83 -15.68 24.71 2.14
N GLY A 84 -16.53 23.71 2.38
CA GLY A 84 -17.96 23.73 2.07
C GLY A 84 -18.28 23.42 0.60
N GLY A 85 -17.39 22.69 -0.09
CA GLY A 85 -17.48 22.40 -1.52
C GLY A 85 -17.12 23.60 -2.40
N GLU A 86 -17.63 23.66 -3.62
CA GLU A 86 -17.28 24.73 -4.59
C GLU A 86 -17.82 26.14 -4.21
N ARG A 87 -18.07 26.52 -2.95
CA ARG A 87 -18.64 27.83 -2.55
C ARG A 87 -17.75 29.02 -2.96
N GLU A 88 -18.40 30.11 -3.39
CA GLU A 88 -17.74 31.43 -3.48
C GLU A 88 -17.43 31.89 -2.04
N LYS A 89 -16.18 32.32 -1.82
CA LYS A 89 -15.67 32.79 -0.51
C LYS A 89 -16.60 33.84 0.08
N THR A 90 -17.52 33.41 0.91
CA THR A 90 -18.31 34.28 1.77
C THR A 90 -18.50 33.60 3.10
N SER A 91 -18.03 34.30 4.14
CA SER A 91 -18.05 33.99 5.57
C SER A 91 -17.21 32.82 6.06
N ASN A 92 -16.26 33.19 6.93
CA ASN A 92 -15.43 32.36 7.78
C ASN A 92 -16.29 31.56 8.76
N GLU A 93 -16.10 30.26 8.77
CA GLU A 93 -16.10 29.35 9.93
C GLU A 93 -15.80 27.96 9.35
N ILE A 94 -14.54 27.51 9.51
CA ILE A 94 -14.10 26.18 9.09
C ILE A 94 -14.02 25.35 10.38
N ASP A 95 -14.95 24.42 10.51
CA ASP A 95 -14.87 23.32 11.46
C ASP A 95 -13.83 22.33 10.91
N ASN A 96 -12.70 22.17 11.62
CA ASN A 96 -11.53 21.40 11.18
C ASN A 96 -11.55 19.94 11.68
N SER A 97 -12.70 19.43 12.12
CA SER A 97 -12.83 18.12 12.81
C SER A 97 -13.20 16.95 11.90
N VAL A 98 -12.53 16.77 10.76
CA VAL A 98 -12.75 15.59 9.92
C VAL A 98 -11.40 14.91 9.66
N ASP A 99 -11.27 13.67 10.12
CA ASP A 99 -10.04 12.88 10.09
C ASP A 99 -9.55 12.58 8.66
N SER A 100 -8.24 12.33 8.51
CA SER A 100 -7.57 12.00 7.23
C SER A 100 -7.88 10.59 6.69
N LYS A 101 -9.06 10.04 7.00
CA LYS A 101 -9.55 8.76 6.48
C LYS A 101 -10.44 9.00 5.27
N VAL A 102 -10.54 7.99 4.39
CA VAL A 102 -11.48 8.04 3.27
C VAL A 102 -12.91 7.96 3.80
N ASP A 103 -13.47 9.11 4.13
CA ASP A 103 -14.81 9.17 4.69
C ASP A 103 -15.85 9.01 3.59
N THR A 104 -16.73 8.04 3.79
CA THR A 104 -17.80 7.72 2.86
C THR A 104 -19.15 8.13 3.42
N TYR A 105 -19.76 9.16 2.83
CA TYR A 105 -21.08 9.65 3.23
C TYR A 105 -22.13 9.21 2.21
N ALA A 106 -23.05 8.32 2.62
CA ALA A 106 -24.11 7.81 1.75
C ALA A 106 -25.47 8.47 2.04
N LYS A 107 -26.10 8.98 0.99
CA LYS A 107 -27.55 9.20 0.89
C LYS A 107 -28.09 8.18 -0.12
N GLU A 108 -29.41 7.94 -0.10
CA GLU A 108 -30.11 6.82 -0.78
C GLU A 108 -29.56 6.39 -2.18
N LYS A 109 -29.00 7.31 -2.98
CA LYS A 109 -28.27 7.01 -4.24
C LYS A 109 -27.04 7.90 -4.52
N PHE A 110 -26.54 8.61 -3.52
CA PHE A 110 -25.41 9.52 -3.65
C PHE A 110 -24.38 9.23 -2.57
N THR A 111 -23.17 8.90 -2.98
CA THR A 111 -22.04 8.59 -2.11
C THR A 111 -20.95 9.62 -2.30
N THR A 112 -20.56 10.33 -1.24
CA THR A 112 -19.36 11.16 -1.24
C THR A 112 -18.19 10.36 -0.70
N VAL A 113 -17.07 10.39 -1.40
CA VAL A 113 -15.79 9.80 -1.00
C VAL A 113 -14.81 10.97 -0.80
N VAL A 114 -14.43 11.21 0.44
CA VAL A 114 -13.42 12.23 0.78
C VAL A 114 -12.04 11.60 0.73
N VAL A 115 -11.05 12.28 0.17
CA VAL A 115 -9.65 11.81 0.06
C VAL A 115 -8.69 12.90 0.51
N ASN A 116 -7.43 12.60 0.77
CA ASN A 116 -6.50 13.57 1.34
C ASN A 116 -5.91 14.51 0.28
N SER A 117 -5.78 14.05 -0.96
CA SER A 117 -5.11 14.81 -2.02
C SER A 117 -5.83 14.81 -3.37
N MET A 118 -5.43 15.73 -4.25
CA MET A 118 -5.89 15.73 -5.66
C MET A 118 -5.39 14.50 -6.43
N HIS A 119 -4.27 13.90 -6.03
CA HIS A 119 -3.75 12.69 -6.66
C HIS A 119 -4.62 11.48 -6.30
N GLU A 120 -4.88 11.26 -5.00
CA GLU A 120 -5.79 10.21 -4.53
C GLU A 120 -7.17 10.34 -5.16
N ARG A 121 -7.68 11.57 -5.34
CA ARG A 121 -8.96 11.80 -6.02
C ARG A 121 -8.98 11.17 -7.39
N LYS A 122 -7.95 11.42 -8.20
CA LYS A 122 -7.86 10.92 -9.59
C LYS A 122 -7.68 9.41 -9.62
N VAL A 123 -6.84 8.87 -8.73
CA VAL A 123 -6.64 7.42 -8.55
C VAL A 123 -7.95 6.73 -8.18
N GLU A 124 -8.68 7.24 -7.18
CA GLU A 124 -9.91 6.63 -6.70
C GLU A 124 -11.05 6.71 -7.73
N MET A 125 -11.16 7.84 -8.44
CA MET A 125 -12.09 7.96 -9.58
C MET A 125 -11.78 6.92 -10.66
N ALA A 126 -10.51 6.76 -11.02
CA ALA A 126 -10.09 5.78 -12.01
C ALA A 126 -10.27 4.34 -11.52
N ARG A 127 -10.06 4.05 -10.24
CA ARG A 127 -10.25 2.71 -9.64
C ARG A 127 -11.70 2.23 -9.81
N ARG A 128 -12.66 3.10 -9.51
CA ARG A 128 -14.10 2.81 -9.57
C ARG A 128 -14.67 2.74 -10.99
N ALA A 129 -13.98 3.32 -11.97
CA ALA A 129 -14.47 3.41 -13.34
C ALA A 129 -14.05 2.22 -14.22
N CYS A 130 -14.93 1.77 -15.13
CA CYS A 130 -14.57 0.91 -16.25
C CYS A 130 -14.16 1.69 -17.51
N GLY A 131 -14.40 2.99 -17.54
CA GLY A 131 -14.08 3.87 -18.66
C GLY A 131 -14.39 5.33 -18.33
N PHE A 132 -13.91 6.23 -19.19
CA PHE A 132 -13.92 7.67 -18.94
C PHE A 132 -14.65 8.40 -20.05
N ILE A 133 -15.54 9.33 -19.67
CA ILE A 133 -16.21 10.25 -20.59
C ILE A 133 -15.78 11.68 -20.25
N GLY A 134 -15.29 12.41 -21.25
CA GLY A 134 -15.04 13.84 -21.15
C GLY A 134 -16.14 14.66 -21.84
N LEU A 135 -16.77 15.55 -21.09
CA LEU A 135 -17.63 16.62 -21.59
C LEU A 135 -16.84 17.94 -21.67
N PRO A 136 -17.31 18.94 -22.45
CA PRO A 136 -16.67 20.25 -22.50
C PRO A 136 -16.38 20.85 -21.12
N GLY A 137 -15.15 21.35 -20.96
CA GLY A 137 -14.61 21.78 -19.67
C GLY A 137 -13.36 22.66 -19.81
N GLY A 138 -12.66 22.87 -18.70
CA GLY A 138 -11.46 23.72 -18.63
C GLY A 138 -10.18 22.93 -18.39
N PHE A 139 -9.18 23.59 -17.80
CA PHE A 139 -7.88 22.97 -17.51
C PHE A 139 -7.97 21.68 -16.70
N GLY A 140 -8.84 21.61 -15.69
CA GLY A 140 -9.04 20.39 -14.90
C GLY A 140 -9.48 19.21 -15.77
N THR A 141 -10.49 19.42 -16.61
CA THR A 141 -10.97 18.38 -17.54
C THR A 141 -9.91 17.93 -18.53
N TYR A 142 -9.08 18.86 -19.02
CA TYR A 142 -7.99 18.51 -19.92
C TYR A 142 -6.92 17.67 -19.22
N GLU A 143 -6.51 18.08 -18.02
CA GLU A 143 -5.52 17.38 -17.22
C GLU A 143 -5.99 15.97 -16.87
N GLU A 144 -7.22 15.82 -16.37
CA GLU A 144 -7.81 14.53 -16.01
C GLU A 144 -7.85 13.57 -17.21
N ILE A 145 -8.24 14.07 -18.39
CA ILE A 145 -8.32 13.26 -19.62
C ILE A 145 -6.94 12.84 -20.11
N PHE A 146 -5.97 13.75 -20.13
CA PHE A 146 -4.63 13.41 -20.57
C PHE A 146 -3.95 12.44 -19.60
N GLU A 147 -4.18 12.57 -18.29
CA GLU A 147 -3.67 11.64 -17.29
C GLU A 147 -4.16 10.20 -17.55
N VAL A 148 -5.48 9.97 -17.59
CA VAL A 148 -6.02 8.61 -17.83
C VAL A 148 -5.66 8.06 -19.22
N THR A 149 -5.45 8.94 -20.21
CA THR A 149 -4.94 8.55 -21.52
C THR A 149 -3.49 8.08 -21.41
N THR A 150 -2.64 8.81 -20.69
CA THR A 150 -1.24 8.41 -20.45
C THR A 150 -1.14 7.14 -19.61
N TRP A 151 -2.03 6.92 -18.65
CA TRP A 151 -2.11 5.65 -17.92
C TRP A 151 -2.43 4.47 -18.84
N THR A 152 -3.32 4.67 -19.81
CA THR A 152 -3.58 3.67 -20.86
C THR A 152 -2.36 3.46 -21.74
N GLN A 153 -1.68 4.54 -22.15
CA GLN A 153 -0.45 4.45 -22.95
C GLN A 153 0.67 3.69 -22.23
N LEU A 154 0.81 3.92 -20.93
CA LEU A 154 1.85 3.31 -20.10
C LEU A 154 1.50 1.88 -19.69
N GLY A 155 0.24 1.46 -19.79
CA GLY A 155 -0.22 0.14 -19.35
C GLY A 155 -0.57 0.06 -17.87
N ILE A 156 -0.76 1.19 -17.20
CA ILE A 156 -1.23 1.26 -15.80
C ILE A 156 -2.67 0.72 -15.71
N HIS A 157 -3.48 0.96 -16.75
CA HIS A 157 -4.79 0.34 -16.92
C HIS A 157 -5.13 0.17 -18.39
N ASN A 158 -6.17 -0.62 -18.68
CA ASN A 158 -6.70 -0.80 -20.03
C ASN A 158 -8.19 -0.40 -20.07
N LYS A 159 -8.47 0.90 -20.09
CA LYS A 159 -9.82 1.46 -19.99
C LYS A 159 -10.03 2.50 -21.08
N PRO A 160 -11.20 2.53 -21.76
CA PRO A 160 -11.47 3.49 -22.82
C PRO A 160 -11.61 4.92 -22.32
N VAL A 161 -11.12 5.87 -23.13
CA VAL A 161 -11.31 7.32 -22.92
C VAL A 161 -12.10 7.87 -24.10
N VAL A 162 -13.28 8.43 -23.82
CA VAL A 162 -14.22 8.95 -24.82
C VAL A 162 -14.43 10.45 -24.60
N LEU A 163 -14.26 11.26 -25.64
CA LEU A 163 -14.53 12.71 -25.61
C LEU A 163 -15.72 13.07 -26.48
N LEU A 164 -16.68 13.81 -25.92
CA LEU A 164 -17.88 14.24 -26.64
C LEU A 164 -17.63 15.59 -27.31
N ASN A 165 -17.46 15.58 -28.62
CA ASN A 165 -17.10 16.76 -29.42
C ASN A 165 -18.33 17.65 -29.72
N VAL A 166 -19.05 18.02 -28.66
CA VAL A 166 -20.25 18.85 -28.73
C VAL A 166 -19.88 20.21 -29.33
N LEU A 167 -20.55 20.61 -30.40
CA LEU A 167 -20.29 21.85 -31.15
C LEU A 167 -18.82 21.99 -31.59
N SER A 168 -18.16 20.86 -31.88
CA SER A 168 -16.74 20.82 -32.27
C SER A 168 -15.77 21.35 -31.18
N PHE A 169 -16.19 21.33 -29.91
CA PHE A 169 -15.41 21.86 -28.79
C PHE A 169 -14.01 21.25 -28.64
N PHE A 170 -13.88 19.94 -28.84
CA PHE A 170 -12.63 19.18 -28.74
C PHE A 170 -11.88 19.02 -30.06
N SER A 171 -12.39 19.57 -31.18
CA SER A 171 -11.67 19.56 -32.46
C SER A 171 -10.23 20.12 -32.35
N PRO A 172 -9.96 21.21 -31.59
CA PRO A 172 -8.59 21.68 -31.38
C PRO A 172 -7.69 20.65 -30.67
N ILE A 173 -8.22 19.86 -29.73
CA ILE A 173 -7.46 18.78 -29.07
C ILE A 173 -7.19 17.64 -30.05
N LYS A 174 -8.18 17.28 -30.88
CA LYS A 174 -8.01 16.28 -31.95
C LYS A 174 -6.88 16.68 -32.91
N ASP A 175 -6.82 17.95 -33.28
CA ASP A 175 -5.76 18.48 -34.14
C ASP A 175 -4.40 18.56 -33.43
N LEU A 176 -4.38 18.87 -32.13
CA LEU A 176 -3.17 18.83 -31.31
C LEU A 176 -2.57 17.42 -31.24
N ILE A 177 -3.39 16.39 -31.05
CA ILE A 177 -2.95 14.99 -31.03
C ILE A 177 -2.39 14.59 -32.40
N ARG A 178 -3.10 14.90 -33.48
CA ARG A 178 -2.63 14.66 -34.86
C ARG A 178 -1.31 15.38 -35.16
N ASN A 179 -1.14 16.59 -34.64
CA ASN A 179 0.13 17.32 -34.72
C ASN A 179 1.23 16.55 -33.99
N GLY A 180 0.98 16.09 -32.76
CA GLY A 180 1.92 15.26 -32.00
C GLY A 180 2.31 13.97 -32.73
N VAL A 181 1.36 13.32 -33.42
CA VAL A 181 1.65 12.15 -34.27
C VAL A 181 2.52 12.53 -35.46
N ARG A 182 2.15 13.59 -36.18
CA ARG A 182 2.90 14.05 -37.37
C ARG A 182 4.33 14.46 -37.05
N GLU A 183 4.54 15.14 -35.93
CA GLU A 183 5.87 15.57 -35.47
C GLU A 183 6.63 14.46 -34.72
N GLY A 184 6.04 13.26 -34.56
CA GLY A 184 6.71 12.08 -34.00
C GLY A 184 6.76 12.00 -32.47
N PHE A 185 6.03 12.86 -31.75
CA PHE A 185 5.91 12.82 -30.30
C PHE A 185 4.87 11.81 -29.79
N ILE A 186 3.88 11.47 -30.62
CA ILE A 186 2.88 10.44 -30.33
C ILE A 186 3.02 9.33 -31.38
N GLN A 187 3.11 8.08 -30.95
CA GLN A 187 3.14 6.96 -31.88
C GLN A 187 1.79 6.83 -32.60
N ALA A 188 1.79 6.50 -33.89
CA ALA A 188 0.55 6.35 -34.66
C ALA A 188 -0.43 5.32 -34.05
N ALA A 189 0.11 4.28 -33.39
CA ALA A 189 -0.69 3.30 -32.64
C ALA A 189 -1.50 3.92 -31.49
N ASN A 190 -1.01 5.02 -30.91
CA ASN A 190 -1.60 5.70 -29.76
C ASN A 190 -2.57 6.83 -30.15
N GLU A 191 -2.71 7.16 -31.44
CA GLU A 191 -3.64 8.20 -31.91
C GLU A 191 -5.08 7.92 -31.46
N ASN A 192 -5.46 6.64 -31.41
CA ASN A 192 -6.80 6.17 -31.10
C ASN A 192 -7.01 5.82 -29.62
N LEU A 193 -6.08 6.18 -28.72
CA LEU A 193 -6.29 6.01 -27.28
C LEU A 193 -7.46 6.85 -26.76
N ILE A 194 -7.70 8.01 -27.39
CA ILE A 194 -8.88 8.85 -27.15
C ILE A 194 -9.85 8.67 -28.31
N THR A 195 -11.07 8.23 -28.02
CA THR A 195 -12.17 8.16 -28.99
C THR A 195 -12.97 9.44 -28.97
N PHE A 196 -12.99 10.18 -30.08
CA PHE A 196 -13.82 11.38 -30.23
C PHE A 196 -15.18 11.02 -30.81
N ILE A 197 -16.25 11.40 -30.13
CA ILE A 197 -17.62 11.29 -30.64
C ILE A 197 -18.00 12.61 -31.27
N ASP A 198 -18.13 12.61 -32.59
CA ASP A 198 -18.63 13.73 -33.37
C ASP A 198 -20.16 13.63 -33.48
N GLY A 199 -20.84 14.76 -33.30
CA GLY A 199 -22.29 14.86 -33.47
C GLY A 199 -22.70 14.92 -34.94
N PRO A 200 -24.01 15.09 -35.22
CA PRO A 200 -24.48 15.31 -36.59
C PRO A 200 -23.80 16.55 -37.21
N PRO A 201 -23.48 16.56 -38.53
CA PRO A 201 -22.81 17.68 -39.18
C PRO A 201 -23.52 19.02 -39.02
N ASP A 202 -24.85 18.99 -38.85
CA ASP A 202 -25.66 20.15 -38.51
C ASP A 202 -25.60 20.41 -36.99
N LEU A 203 -24.85 21.45 -36.61
CA LEU A 203 -24.65 21.83 -35.21
C LEU A 203 -25.95 22.15 -34.47
N SER A 204 -27.02 22.53 -35.16
CA SER A 204 -28.32 22.80 -34.53
C SER A 204 -28.96 21.53 -33.96
N GLN A 205 -28.58 20.35 -34.46
CA GLN A 205 -29.07 19.06 -34.00
C GLN A 205 -28.31 18.53 -32.77
N HIS A 206 -27.23 19.20 -32.36
CA HIS A 206 -26.44 18.76 -31.22
C HIS A 206 -27.21 18.84 -29.89
N GLU A 207 -28.23 19.68 -29.77
CA GLU A 207 -29.07 19.77 -28.57
C GLU A 207 -29.97 18.55 -28.39
N THR A 208 -30.31 17.84 -29.47
CA THR A 208 -31.23 16.70 -29.47
C THR A 208 -30.56 15.35 -29.75
N PHE A 209 -29.28 15.37 -30.11
CA PHE A 209 -28.49 14.16 -30.29
C PHE A 209 -28.29 13.41 -28.97
N ASP A 210 -28.43 12.08 -28.99
CA ASP A 210 -28.24 11.24 -27.80
C ASP A 210 -26.74 10.96 -27.58
N TRP A 211 -26.08 11.96 -26.98
CA TRP A 211 -24.67 11.92 -26.62
C TRP A 211 -24.33 10.78 -25.65
N GLY A 212 -25.21 10.48 -24.71
CA GLY A 212 -25.02 9.44 -23.70
C GLY A 212 -25.03 8.04 -24.31
N GLU A 213 -26.00 7.73 -25.17
CA GLU A 213 -26.04 6.45 -25.88
C GLU A 213 -24.81 6.27 -26.78
N ALA A 214 -24.45 7.32 -27.52
CA ALA A 214 -23.25 7.30 -28.37
C ALA A 214 -21.97 7.08 -27.55
N ALA A 215 -21.86 7.70 -26.37
CA ALA A 215 -20.73 7.55 -25.48
C ALA A 215 -20.61 6.13 -24.91
N LEU A 216 -21.71 5.58 -24.38
CA LEU A 216 -21.71 4.22 -23.82
C LEU A 216 -21.39 3.17 -24.88
N LYS A 217 -21.97 3.30 -26.08
CA LYS A 217 -21.63 2.44 -27.21
C LYS A 217 -20.15 2.51 -27.58
N ALA A 218 -19.55 3.70 -27.53
CA ALA A 218 -18.12 3.87 -27.78
C ALA A 218 -17.26 3.23 -26.69
N LEU A 219 -17.64 3.36 -25.42
CA LEU A 219 -16.96 2.68 -24.32
C LEU A 219 -17.01 1.16 -24.50
N ASP A 220 -18.18 0.61 -24.81
CA ASP A 220 -18.41 -0.84 -24.87
C ASP A 220 -17.81 -1.50 -26.12
N SER A 221 -17.64 -0.75 -27.20
CA SER A 221 -17.05 -1.23 -28.46
C SER A 221 -15.54 -0.98 -28.56
N TRP A 222 -14.94 -0.32 -27.56
CA TRP A 222 -13.53 0.00 -27.60
C TRP A 222 -12.65 -1.23 -27.41
N THR A 223 -11.66 -1.38 -28.27
CA THR A 223 -10.66 -2.45 -28.20
C THR A 223 -9.26 -1.88 -28.31
N ASN A 224 -8.39 -2.26 -27.40
CA ASN A 224 -6.98 -1.88 -27.44
C ASN A 224 -6.13 -2.93 -28.17
N ASN A 225 -6.10 -2.86 -29.50
CA ASN A 225 -5.38 -3.84 -30.33
C ASN A 225 -3.94 -3.44 -30.65
N SER A 226 -3.45 -2.29 -30.16
CA SER A 226 -2.29 -1.62 -30.73
C SER A 226 -1.13 -1.32 -29.76
N VAL A 227 -1.21 -1.71 -28.49
CA VAL A 227 -0.18 -1.33 -27.51
C VAL A 227 0.62 -2.54 -27.05
N VAL A 228 1.89 -2.59 -27.45
CA VAL A 228 2.93 -3.28 -26.69
C VAL A 228 3.30 -2.34 -25.55
N TYR A 229 2.87 -2.64 -24.33
CA TYR A 229 3.18 -1.78 -23.19
C TYR A 229 4.70 -1.81 -22.95
N ALA A 230 5.34 -0.64 -23.05
CA ALA A 230 6.76 -0.49 -22.79
C ALA A 230 7.12 -0.80 -21.32
N TYR A 231 6.13 -0.63 -20.43
CA TYR A 231 6.23 -0.90 -19.00
C TYR A 231 5.24 -1.98 -18.64
N ASP A 232 5.73 -3.01 -17.95
CA ASP A 232 4.92 -4.05 -17.36
C ASP A 232 4.74 -3.69 -15.89
N TRP A 233 3.66 -3.00 -15.55
CA TRP A 233 3.38 -2.58 -14.16
C TRP A 233 3.14 -3.75 -13.22
N THR A 234 2.88 -4.96 -13.75
CA THR A 234 2.86 -6.18 -12.94
C THR A 234 4.26 -6.59 -12.50
N LYS A 235 5.33 -6.10 -13.17
CA LYS A 235 6.74 -6.27 -12.74
C LYS A 235 7.15 -5.33 -11.61
N THR A 236 6.39 -4.28 -11.33
CA THR A 236 6.49 -3.51 -10.09
C THR A 236 5.64 -4.20 -9.02
N SER A 237 6.01 -5.43 -8.69
CA SER A 237 5.46 -6.11 -7.51
C SER A 237 5.83 -5.27 -6.29
N VAL A 238 4.81 -4.77 -5.60
CA VAL A 238 4.95 -4.16 -4.28
C VAL A 238 5.28 -5.29 -3.32
N ASP A 239 6.54 -5.37 -2.88
CA ASP A 239 6.92 -6.13 -1.70
C ASP A 239 7.11 -5.16 -0.52
N ASP A 240 6.32 -5.34 0.55
CA ASP A 240 6.42 -4.55 1.78
C ASP A 240 6.93 -5.45 2.90
N GLY A 241 7.97 -5.00 3.60
CA GLY A 241 8.58 -5.72 4.71
C GLY A 241 8.52 -4.86 5.96
N ARG A 242 7.84 -5.33 7.00
CA ARG A 242 7.73 -4.62 8.28
C ARG A 242 8.38 -5.42 9.40
N VAL A 243 9.14 -4.70 10.22
CA VAL A 243 9.75 -5.24 11.45
C VAL A 243 9.10 -4.51 12.62
N ILE A 244 8.46 -5.26 13.51
CA ILE A 244 7.85 -4.72 14.72
C ILE A 244 8.74 -5.07 15.90
N LEU A 245 9.25 -4.05 16.58
CA LEU A 245 10.06 -4.18 17.78
C LEU A 245 9.24 -3.71 18.99
N TRP A 246 8.99 -4.60 19.93
CA TRP A 246 8.24 -4.26 21.14
C TRP A 246 9.11 -3.46 22.12
N PRO A 247 8.53 -2.51 22.90
CA PRO A 247 9.28 -1.73 23.90
C PRO A 247 10.07 -2.59 24.90
N THR A 248 9.61 -3.81 25.18
CA THR A 248 10.26 -4.77 26.07
C THR A 248 11.62 -5.27 25.58
N LEU A 249 11.96 -5.04 24.31
CA LEU A 249 13.26 -5.36 23.74
C LEU A 249 14.36 -4.41 24.23
N PHE A 250 13.98 -3.19 24.63
CA PHE A 250 14.91 -2.14 25.02
C PHE A 250 15.14 -2.10 26.55
N GLU A 251 16.36 -1.79 26.96
CA GLU A 251 16.64 -1.48 28.38
C GLU A 251 15.88 -0.23 28.82
N GLU A 252 15.76 0.75 27.94
CA GLU A 252 14.96 1.95 28.14
C GLU A 252 14.25 2.29 26.84
N TYR A 253 12.95 2.55 26.93
CA TYR A 253 12.13 3.06 25.84
C TYR A 253 11.32 4.22 26.41
N MET A 254 11.52 5.40 25.84
CA MET A 254 10.78 6.61 26.18
C MET A 254 10.15 7.14 24.90
N TYR A 255 8.85 7.35 24.93
CA TYR A 255 8.11 7.98 23.85
C TYR A 255 7.28 9.12 24.44
N SER A 256 7.49 10.32 23.92
CA SER A 256 6.75 11.51 24.28
C SER A 256 6.32 12.16 22.97
N PRO A 257 5.05 12.00 22.55
CA PRO A 257 4.55 12.68 21.37
C PRO A 257 4.62 14.21 21.59
N GLU A 258 4.71 14.99 20.51
CA GLU A 258 4.56 16.45 20.63
C GLU A 258 3.15 16.75 21.16
N ASP A 259 3.07 17.42 22.31
CA ASP A 259 1.82 17.79 22.96
C ASP A 259 0.92 18.59 21.98
N SER A 260 -0.26 18.04 21.69
CA SER A 260 -1.41 18.83 21.28
C SER A 260 -1.68 19.87 22.37
N ASP A 261 -1.79 21.13 21.98
CA ASP A 261 -1.95 22.31 22.83
C ASP A 261 -2.47 22.07 24.25
N ALA A 262 -1.67 22.49 25.23
CA ALA A 262 -2.02 22.55 26.64
C ALA A 262 -3.23 23.48 26.89
N ASN A 263 -4.44 22.96 26.72
CA ASN A 263 -5.65 23.43 27.40
C ASN A 263 -6.35 22.19 27.94
N GLY A 264 -6.20 21.99 29.25
CA GLY A 264 -6.66 20.78 29.91
C GLY A 264 -8.17 20.64 29.87
N GLU A 265 -8.64 19.55 29.28
CA GLU A 265 -9.77 18.78 29.74
C GLU A 265 -9.33 17.31 29.73
N GLU A 266 -9.46 16.65 30.88
CA GLU A 266 -9.18 15.22 31.07
C GLU A 266 -10.29 14.43 30.39
N ASP A 267 -10.18 14.19 29.08
CA ASP A 267 -11.07 13.27 28.36
C ASP A 267 -10.26 12.12 27.72
N GLU A 268 -10.91 10.97 27.66
CA GLU A 268 -10.37 9.62 27.53
C GLU A 268 -9.53 9.36 26.27
N GLU A 269 -8.31 8.83 26.48
CA GLU A 269 -7.53 7.97 25.56
C GLU A 269 -7.67 8.20 24.03
N GLU A 270 -7.46 9.42 23.53
CA GLU A 270 -7.14 9.65 22.11
C GLU A 270 -5.63 9.58 21.90
N GLU A 271 -5.14 8.45 21.35
CA GLU A 271 -3.74 8.31 20.91
C GLU A 271 -3.45 9.33 19.80
N GLY A 272 -2.67 10.36 20.12
CA GLY A 272 -2.19 11.36 19.14
C GLY A 272 -1.38 10.76 17.98
N PRO A 273 -1.06 11.57 16.95
CA PRO A 273 -0.38 11.09 15.74
C PRO A 273 0.99 10.49 16.07
N TRP A 274 1.21 9.24 15.65
CA TRP A 274 2.48 8.56 15.82
C TRP A 274 3.62 9.31 15.14
N THR A 275 4.79 9.31 15.77
CA THR A 275 5.98 9.92 15.19
C THR A 275 6.55 9.04 14.08
N SER A 276 6.50 9.51 12.83
CA SER A 276 6.97 8.79 11.65
C SER A 276 8.00 9.59 10.86
N PHE A 277 9.03 8.92 10.34
CA PHE A 277 10.06 9.52 9.49
C PHE A 277 10.71 8.46 8.59
N SER A 278 11.29 8.90 7.47
CA SER A 278 12.06 8.05 6.55
C SER A 278 13.57 8.26 6.71
N ILE A 279 14.35 7.19 6.59
CA ILE A 279 15.82 7.21 6.57
C ILE A 279 16.37 6.28 5.49
N GLN A 280 17.63 6.50 5.09
CA GLN A 280 18.35 5.56 4.23
C GLN A 280 18.76 4.32 5.04
N LEU A 281 18.04 3.20 4.85
CA LEU A 281 18.24 1.97 5.62
C LEU A 281 19.66 1.40 5.53
N ASN A 282 20.31 1.50 4.36
CA ASN A 282 21.70 1.06 4.20
C ASN A 282 22.66 1.81 5.12
N ILE A 283 22.55 3.13 5.20
CA ILE A 283 23.40 3.96 6.08
C ILE A 283 23.11 3.62 7.54
N PHE A 284 21.84 3.47 7.91
CA PHE A 284 21.46 3.06 9.26
C PHE A 284 22.08 1.72 9.67
N LEU A 285 22.02 0.70 8.79
CA LEU A 285 22.62 -0.60 9.04
C LEU A 285 24.16 -0.54 9.14
N GLU A 286 24.81 0.31 8.36
CA GLU A 286 26.26 0.56 8.47
C GLU A 286 26.63 1.20 9.82
N CYS A 287 25.84 2.17 10.29
CA CYS A 287 26.03 2.78 11.60
C CYS A 287 25.86 1.76 12.74
N LEU A 288 24.85 0.89 12.66
CA LEU A 288 24.65 -0.18 13.64
C LEU A 288 25.81 -1.18 13.68
N ASN A 289 26.46 -1.41 12.55
CA ASN A 289 27.55 -2.38 12.42
C ASN A 289 28.94 -1.73 12.50
N ILE A 290 29.08 -0.51 13.01
CA ILE A 290 30.36 0.21 12.98
C ILE A 290 31.49 -0.50 13.75
N PHE A 291 31.14 -1.24 14.81
CA PHE A 291 32.07 -2.07 15.57
C PHE A 291 32.16 -3.52 15.07
N GLY A 292 31.50 -3.86 13.95
CA GLY A 292 31.54 -5.19 13.33
C GLY A 292 30.86 -6.31 14.11
N THR A 293 30.12 -5.98 15.17
CA THR A 293 29.51 -6.95 16.10
C THR A 293 28.05 -7.28 15.81
N ALA A 294 27.37 -6.51 14.96
CA ALA A 294 25.93 -6.68 14.67
C ALA A 294 25.63 -7.85 13.70
N SER A 295 26.66 -8.42 13.07
CA SER A 295 26.52 -9.44 12.01
C SER A 295 27.17 -10.81 12.34
N GLY A 296 27.64 -11.01 13.58
CA GLY A 296 28.12 -12.30 14.07
C GLY A 296 26.98 -13.15 14.66
N PRO A 297 27.05 -14.50 14.58
CA PRO A 297 26.08 -15.35 15.28
C PRO A 297 26.14 -15.01 16.77
N ALA A 298 24.98 -14.74 17.38
CA ALA A 298 24.84 -14.41 18.79
C ALA A 298 25.74 -15.33 19.62
N ALA A 299 26.84 -14.77 20.16
CA ALA A 299 27.79 -15.55 20.94
C ALA A 299 27.02 -16.14 22.12
N ALA A 300 27.01 -17.48 22.19
CA ALA A 300 26.34 -18.23 23.23
C ALA A 300 26.65 -17.64 24.61
N PHE A 301 25.61 -17.19 25.32
CA PHE A 301 25.68 -16.83 26.74
C PHE A 301 26.11 -18.06 27.54
N GLN A 302 27.43 -18.25 27.73
CA GLN A 302 27.95 -19.21 28.68
C GLN A 302 27.80 -18.65 30.09
N SER A 303 26.86 -19.21 30.84
CA SER A 303 26.70 -18.95 32.26
C SER A 303 27.82 -19.65 33.05
N GLY A 304 28.85 -18.88 33.44
CA GLY A 304 29.85 -19.30 34.42
C GLY A 304 29.31 -19.22 35.86
N PRO A 305 29.80 -20.04 36.81
CA PRO A 305 29.17 -20.24 38.10
C PRO A 305 29.29 -19.01 39.03
N ARG A 306 28.16 -18.67 39.66
CA ARG A 306 28.05 -17.60 40.68
C ARG A 306 28.89 -17.91 41.91
N GLN A 307 29.79 -17.00 42.28
CA GLN A 307 30.42 -16.94 43.61
C GLN A 307 29.54 -16.09 44.55
N PRO A 308 29.35 -16.49 45.82
CA PRO A 308 28.46 -15.79 46.74
C PRO A 308 29.14 -14.58 47.41
N TRP A 309 28.30 -13.59 47.72
CA TRP A 309 28.60 -12.33 48.40
C TRP A 309 29.49 -12.46 49.64
N ASN A 310 30.43 -11.53 49.78
CA ASN A 310 30.90 -11.06 51.08
C ASN A 310 30.74 -9.54 51.15
N ARG A 311 30.28 -9.08 52.32
CA ARG A 311 29.77 -7.76 52.63
C ARG A 311 30.81 -6.99 53.44
N THR A 312 30.68 -5.65 53.45
CA THR A 312 31.32 -4.65 54.36
C THR A 312 32.80 -4.35 54.04
N GLU A 313 33.31 -3.11 54.05
CA GLU A 313 33.08 -1.96 54.94
C GLU A 313 33.30 -0.60 54.24
N ASP A 314 32.76 0.43 54.89
CA ASP A 314 32.84 1.86 54.62
C ASP A 314 34.26 2.45 54.67
N SER A 315 34.51 3.53 53.92
CA SER A 315 35.31 4.66 54.41
C SER A 315 35.12 5.90 53.54
N ASP A 316 34.73 6.98 54.21
CA ASP A 316 34.59 8.35 53.73
C ASP A 316 35.88 8.94 53.16
N ASN A 317 35.73 9.88 52.21
CA ASN A 317 36.50 11.13 52.24
C ASN A 317 35.84 12.22 51.38
N GLU A 318 35.68 13.38 52.02
CA GLU A 318 35.13 14.63 51.50
C GLU A 318 36.11 15.39 50.57
N GLN A 319 35.51 16.35 49.86
CA GLN A 319 36.06 17.64 49.40
C GLN A 319 36.82 17.70 48.06
N ASP A 320 36.18 18.30 47.04
CA ASP A 320 36.50 19.70 46.69
C ASP A 320 35.49 20.31 45.69
N ASP A 321 35.28 21.61 45.89
CA ASP A 321 34.30 22.50 45.25
C ASP A 321 34.71 23.03 43.86
N ALA A 322 33.71 23.60 43.19
CA ALA A 322 33.75 24.56 42.08
C ALA A 322 33.77 24.01 40.64
N ASN A 323 32.61 24.03 39.96
CA ASN A 323 32.27 25.14 39.04
C ASN A 323 30.84 24.97 38.49
N SER A 324 30.02 26.03 38.58
CA SER A 324 28.70 26.08 37.94
C SER A 324 28.84 26.39 36.44
N ARG A 325 27.85 25.91 35.66
CA ARG A 325 27.54 26.17 34.24
C ARG A 325 28.13 25.20 33.21
N ARG A 326 27.37 24.16 32.89
CA ARG A 326 27.08 23.66 31.53
C ARG A 326 25.91 22.68 31.57
N GLY A 327 24.94 22.89 30.70
CA GLY A 327 23.71 22.10 30.62
C GLY A 327 23.93 20.66 30.14
N ALA A 328 22.96 19.82 30.51
CA ALA A 328 22.56 18.58 29.84
C ALA A 328 23.68 17.66 29.31
N ASN A 329 24.59 17.23 30.19
CA ASN A 329 25.36 15.99 30.00
C ASN A 329 25.00 15.02 31.13
N GLY A 330 23.88 14.33 30.98
CA GLY A 330 23.59 13.13 31.77
C GLY A 330 24.63 12.07 31.41
N LYS A 331 25.45 11.67 32.38
CA LYS A 331 26.57 10.74 32.21
C LYS A 331 26.12 9.43 31.57
N ILE A 332 26.67 9.15 30.40
CA ILE A 332 26.48 7.93 29.62
C ILE A 332 26.83 6.67 30.43
N ASP A 333 27.72 6.80 31.42
CA ASP A 333 28.17 5.76 32.36
C ASP A 333 27.02 5.09 33.12
N SER A 334 25.90 5.78 33.31
CA SER A 334 24.73 5.24 34.02
C SER A 334 23.89 4.26 33.19
N PHE A 335 24.01 4.31 31.86
CA PHE A 335 23.28 3.45 30.93
C PHE A 335 24.07 2.20 30.53
N PHE A 336 25.38 2.17 30.77
CA PHE A 336 26.24 1.00 30.54
C PHE A 336 26.59 0.35 31.89
N SER A 337 25.70 -0.47 32.47
CA SER A 337 25.98 -1.10 33.77
C SER A 337 25.82 -2.61 33.79
N ARG A 338 26.92 -3.32 33.54
CA ARG A 338 27.52 -4.31 34.47
C ARG A 338 28.78 -4.91 33.85
N ALA A 339 29.89 -4.78 34.56
CA ALA A 339 31.16 -5.39 34.22
C ALA A 339 31.00 -6.87 33.82
N GLY A 340 31.29 -7.21 32.57
CA GLY A 340 31.50 -8.59 32.12
C GLY A 340 30.86 -9.03 30.80
N ALA A 341 29.89 -8.30 30.25
CA ALA A 341 29.30 -8.64 28.95
C ALA A 341 30.02 -7.92 27.81
N LYS A 342 30.72 -8.65 26.93
CA LYS A 342 31.22 -8.11 25.66
C LYS A 342 30.03 -7.85 24.74
N GLY A 343 29.57 -6.61 24.65
CA GLY A 343 28.46 -6.24 23.77
C GLY A 343 28.48 -4.73 23.49
N THR A 344 28.12 -4.36 22.27
CA THR A 344 27.94 -2.96 21.89
C THR A 344 26.62 -2.47 22.46
N GLY A 345 26.64 -1.48 23.33
CA GLY A 345 25.42 -0.79 23.73
C GLY A 345 25.13 0.38 22.78
N MET A 346 23.85 0.71 22.63
CA MET A 346 23.36 1.73 21.70
C MET A 346 22.26 2.56 22.35
N ARG A 347 22.30 3.88 22.14
CA ARG A 347 21.19 4.78 22.37
C ARG A 347 20.73 5.40 21.05
N LEU A 348 19.46 5.23 20.73
CA LEU A 348 18.79 5.87 19.60
C LEU A 348 17.97 7.06 20.12
N SER A 349 18.01 8.20 19.44
CA SER A 349 17.26 9.39 19.84
C SER A 349 16.78 10.17 18.62
N TYR A 350 15.53 10.61 18.65
CA TYR A 350 14.90 11.42 17.61
C TYR A 350 14.09 12.52 18.30
N ALA A 351 14.38 13.78 17.95
CA ALA A 351 13.78 14.93 18.64
C ALA A 351 12.45 15.39 18.04
N GLY A 352 12.15 15.01 16.78
CA GLY A 352 10.93 15.40 16.08
C GLY A 352 11.20 15.78 14.61
N PRO A 353 10.15 16.16 13.86
CA PRO A 353 10.24 16.55 12.46
C PRO A 353 11.33 17.61 12.20
N GLY A 354 12.16 17.39 11.19
CA GLY A 354 13.26 18.29 10.83
C GLY A 354 14.56 18.12 11.61
N TYR A 355 14.60 17.26 12.64
CA TYR A 355 15.82 16.89 13.36
C TYR A 355 16.39 15.55 12.85
N PRO A 356 17.72 15.34 12.88
CA PRO A 356 18.30 14.05 12.49
C PRO A 356 18.00 12.95 13.51
N LEU A 357 18.03 11.70 13.05
CA LEU A 357 18.06 10.52 13.92
C LEU A 357 19.49 10.32 14.45
N VAL A 358 19.65 10.35 15.76
CA VAL A 358 20.96 10.28 16.43
C VAL A 358 21.18 8.88 17.02
N LEU A 359 22.28 8.23 16.64
CA LEU A 359 22.75 6.97 17.19
C LEU A 359 24.02 7.21 18.00
N LEU A 360 24.04 6.77 19.25
CA LEU A 360 25.23 6.76 20.11
C LEU A 360 25.58 5.30 20.41
N LEU A 361 26.70 4.81 19.87
CA LEU A 361 27.17 3.44 20.05
C LEU A 361 28.43 3.40 20.92
N ALA A 362 28.56 2.39 21.79
CA ALA A 362 29.78 2.14 22.57
C ALA A 362 30.06 0.64 22.68
N GLU A 363 31.31 0.23 22.43
CA GLU A 363 31.72 -1.19 22.48
C GLU A 363 31.84 -1.74 23.92
N SER A 364 32.12 -0.87 24.90
CA SER A 364 32.16 -1.18 26.34
C SER A 364 32.06 0.11 27.17
N SER A 365 31.85 -0.02 28.49
CA SER A 365 31.71 1.12 29.41
C SER A 365 32.90 2.08 29.39
N ASP A 366 34.11 1.58 29.09
CA ASP A 366 35.35 2.37 28.97
C ASP A 366 35.88 2.42 27.52
N GLY A 367 35.07 1.98 26.56
CA GLY A 367 35.43 1.84 25.16
C GLY A 367 35.21 3.10 24.32
N PRO A 368 35.67 3.09 23.05
CA PRO A 368 35.39 4.19 22.12
C PRO A 368 33.89 4.33 21.88
N THR A 369 33.41 5.56 21.89
CA THR A 369 32.02 5.92 21.56
C THR A 369 31.95 6.48 20.14
N THR A 370 30.90 6.15 19.39
CA THR A 370 30.61 6.72 18.07
C THR A 370 29.24 7.38 18.09
N THR A 371 29.17 8.62 17.60
CA THR A 371 27.92 9.33 17.32
C THR A 371 27.67 9.34 15.81
N CYS A 372 26.51 8.88 15.38
CA CYS A 372 26.04 8.99 14.00
C CYS A 372 24.77 9.84 13.96
N GLU A 373 24.73 10.83 13.05
CA GLU A 373 23.55 11.65 12.80
C GLU A 373 23.04 11.35 11.39
N LEU A 374 21.84 10.78 11.31
CA LEU A 374 21.20 10.41 10.05
C LEU A 374 20.14 11.45 9.69
N VAL A 375 20.21 11.94 8.45
CA VAL A 375 19.19 12.83 7.91
C VAL A 375 17.88 12.07 7.80
N THR A 376 16.81 12.66 8.33
CA THR A 376 15.44 12.14 8.20
C THR A 376 14.69 12.87 7.10
N TYR A 377 13.81 12.15 6.42
CA TYR A 377 12.92 12.66 5.38
C TYR A 377 11.48 12.52 5.85
N GLU A 378 10.59 13.30 5.22
CA GLU A 378 9.15 13.08 5.33
C GLU A 378 8.83 11.66 4.82
N PRO A 379 8.01 10.88 5.55
CA PRO A 379 7.69 9.53 5.13
C PRO A 379 6.90 9.54 3.81
N ASP A 380 7.23 8.62 2.92
CA ASP A 380 6.45 8.40 1.70
C ASP A 380 5.14 7.66 2.07
N ASP A 381 4.07 7.87 1.28
CA ASP A 381 2.82 7.12 1.43
C ASP A 381 3.10 5.61 1.27
N GLN A 382 3.03 4.88 2.39
CA GLN A 382 3.28 3.45 2.39
C GLN A 382 2.02 2.72 1.90
N LEU A 383 2.12 2.05 0.74
CA LEU A 383 1.10 1.12 0.27
C LEU A 383 0.99 -0.03 1.28
N SER A 384 -0.07 -0.03 2.11
CA SER A 384 -0.35 -1.14 3.00
C SER A 384 -0.97 -2.29 2.21
N LEU A 385 -0.24 -3.40 2.13
CA LEU A 385 -0.82 -4.69 1.77
C LEU A 385 -1.52 -5.22 3.02
N GLU A 386 -2.85 -5.08 3.08
CA GLU A 386 -3.66 -5.65 4.16
C GLU A 386 -4.09 -7.07 3.77
N ILE A 387 -3.91 -8.02 4.69
CA ILE A 387 -4.42 -9.38 4.54
C ILE A 387 -5.79 -9.47 5.20
N ASP A 388 -6.81 -9.97 4.48
CA ASP A 388 -8.12 -10.17 5.10
C ASP A 388 -8.08 -11.39 6.03
N SER A 389 -8.07 -11.13 7.33
CA SER A 389 -8.09 -12.17 8.36
C SER A 389 -9.33 -13.07 8.33
N HIS A 390 -10.42 -12.66 7.66
CA HIS A 390 -11.66 -13.42 7.55
C HIS A 390 -11.71 -14.35 6.33
N ASP A 391 -10.82 -14.19 5.34
CA ASP A 391 -10.82 -14.93 4.08
C ASP A 391 -9.45 -15.55 3.76
N ILE A 392 -8.88 -16.25 4.74
CA ILE A 392 -7.59 -16.94 4.63
C ILE A 392 -7.77 -18.30 3.96
N MET A 393 -7.14 -18.50 2.80
CA MET A 393 -7.21 -19.73 2.00
C MET A 393 -6.16 -20.76 2.41
N ILE A 394 -4.95 -20.31 2.77
CA ILE A 394 -3.89 -21.15 3.32
C ILE A 394 -3.41 -20.50 4.61
N LYS A 395 -3.45 -21.24 5.70
CA LYS A 395 -2.80 -20.88 6.95
C LYS A 395 -1.92 -22.02 7.41
N CYS A 396 -0.63 -21.75 7.53
CA CYS A 396 0.37 -22.75 7.81
C CYS A 396 1.37 -22.23 8.84
N ILE A 397 1.48 -22.91 9.98
CA ILE A 397 2.50 -22.64 11.00
C ILE A 397 3.48 -23.80 11.00
N MET A 398 4.77 -23.49 10.82
CA MET A 398 5.84 -24.49 10.80
C MET A 398 7.10 -23.97 11.50
N LYS A 399 8.02 -24.86 11.84
CA LYS A 399 9.37 -24.46 12.27
C LYS A 399 10.07 -23.75 11.12
N SER A 400 10.71 -22.61 11.39
CA SER A 400 11.37 -21.80 10.37
C SER A 400 12.44 -22.56 9.57
N SER A 401 13.08 -23.56 10.19
CA SER A 401 14.05 -24.42 9.50
C SER A 401 13.47 -25.12 8.27
N TRP A 402 12.21 -25.55 8.33
CA TRP A 402 11.58 -26.28 7.22
C TRP A 402 11.37 -25.41 5.99
N LEU A 403 10.92 -24.17 6.17
CA LEU A 403 10.80 -23.21 5.06
C LEU A 403 12.18 -22.77 4.59
N ARG A 404 13.15 -22.60 5.50
CA ARG A 404 14.50 -22.14 5.16
C ARG A 404 15.19 -23.13 4.25
N ASP A 405 15.19 -24.39 4.67
CA ASP A 405 15.85 -25.46 3.94
C ASP A 405 15.18 -25.60 2.55
N ALA A 406 13.85 -25.47 2.48
CA ALA A 406 13.14 -25.46 1.20
C ALA A 406 13.52 -24.30 0.28
N LEU A 407 13.55 -23.07 0.79
CA LEU A 407 13.91 -21.89 -0.01
C LEU A 407 15.40 -21.89 -0.41
N SER A 408 16.30 -22.49 0.40
CA SER A 408 17.72 -22.58 0.06
C SER A 408 18.06 -23.62 -1.02
N GLU A 409 17.19 -24.62 -1.21
CA GLU A 409 17.33 -25.64 -2.25
C GLU A 409 16.72 -25.22 -3.59
N VAL A 410 16.02 -24.08 -3.64
CA VAL A 410 15.49 -23.52 -4.89
C VAL A 410 16.63 -22.85 -5.68
N ASP A 411 16.70 -23.15 -6.98
CA ASP A 411 17.65 -22.52 -7.90
C ASP A 411 17.49 -20.99 -7.88
N PRO A 412 18.55 -20.20 -7.60
CA PRO A 412 18.51 -18.75 -7.67
C PRO A 412 18.07 -18.17 -9.02
N ALA A 413 18.22 -18.93 -10.11
CA ALA A 413 17.74 -18.55 -11.45
C ALA A 413 16.23 -18.80 -11.64
N CYS A 414 15.53 -19.30 -10.63
CA CYS A 414 14.09 -19.50 -10.66
C CYS A 414 13.35 -18.16 -10.62
N ASP A 415 12.45 -17.95 -11.58
CA ASP A 415 11.65 -16.73 -11.64
C ASP A 415 10.48 -16.75 -10.63
N LYS A 416 9.91 -17.94 -10.38
CA LYS A 416 8.69 -18.08 -9.57
C LYS A 416 8.69 -19.27 -8.61
N ILE A 417 8.12 -19.06 -7.44
CA ILE A 417 7.85 -20.07 -6.43
C ILE A 417 6.33 -20.14 -6.19
N THR A 418 5.81 -21.35 -6.03
CA THR A 418 4.38 -21.63 -5.94
C THR A 418 4.08 -22.34 -4.62
N PHE A 419 3.16 -21.80 -3.85
CA PHE A 419 2.63 -22.42 -2.64
C PHE A 419 1.30 -23.08 -2.97
N ILE A 420 1.20 -24.39 -2.74
CA ILE A 420 0.04 -25.21 -3.07
C ILE A 420 -0.52 -25.77 -1.77
N GLY A 421 -1.78 -25.46 -1.47
CA GLY A 421 -2.52 -25.99 -0.33
C GLY A 421 -3.58 -27.00 -0.80
N ASN A 422 -3.68 -28.14 -0.11
CA ASN A 422 -4.70 -29.15 -0.34
C ASN A 422 -5.46 -29.43 0.97
N PRO A 423 -6.78 -29.62 0.92
CA PRO A 423 -7.57 -29.84 2.12
C PRO A 423 -7.25 -31.16 2.81
N ALA A 424 -7.34 -31.15 4.14
CA ALA A 424 -7.11 -32.31 4.98
C ALA A 424 -8.27 -33.32 4.86
N GLY A 425 -8.20 -34.19 3.85
CA GLY A 425 -9.07 -35.37 3.72
C GLY A 425 -10.25 -35.19 2.76
N TYR A 426 -10.03 -35.58 1.51
CA TYR A 426 -11.09 -36.12 0.66
C TYR A 426 -10.56 -37.33 -0.11
N ASP A 427 -10.15 -38.37 0.60
CA ASP A 427 -9.83 -39.65 -0.03
C ASP A 427 -10.19 -40.83 0.88
N SER A 428 -11.50 -41.01 1.11
CA SER A 428 -12.04 -42.19 1.77
C SER A 428 -12.26 -43.37 0.82
N MET A 429 -11.79 -43.30 -0.43
CA MET A 429 -12.05 -44.36 -1.43
C MET A 429 -10.90 -44.83 -2.32
N GLN A 430 -9.70 -44.22 -2.32
CA GLN A 430 -8.57 -44.79 -3.06
C GLN A 430 -7.50 -45.45 -2.18
N ARG A 431 -7.30 -46.74 -2.45
CA ARG A 431 -6.22 -47.57 -1.90
C ARG A 431 -4.85 -46.99 -2.28
N ALA A 432 -4.04 -46.71 -1.27
CA ALA A 432 -2.58 -46.86 -1.24
C ALA A 432 -1.83 -46.70 -2.58
N SER A 433 -1.62 -45.45 -3.01
CA SER A 433 -0.44 -45.00 -3.77
C SER A 433 -0.48 -43.47 -3.91
N SER A 434 0.29 -42.77 -3.08
CA SER A 434 0.49 -41.30 -2.98
C SER A 434 -0.75 -40.46 -2.61
N SER A 435 -1.01 -40.30 -1.31
CA SER A 435 -1.85 -39.21 -0.81
C SER A 435 -1.21 -37.87 -1.20
N ARG A 436 -2.00 -36.95 -1.79
CA ARG A 436 -1.51 -35.60 -2.12
C ARG A 436 -0.97 -34.91 -0.86
N PRO A 437 0.16 -34.19 -0.95
CA PRO A 437 0.71 -33.45 0.19
C PRO A 437 -0.28 -32.36 0.61
N LEU A 438 -0.41 -32.11 1.92
CA LEU A 438 -1.25 -31.01 2.40
C LEU A 438 -0.72 -29.66 1.93
N PHE A 439 0.60 -29.50 1.98
CA PHE A 439 1.27 -28.30 1.55
C PHE A 439 2.44 -28.66 0.66
N ARG A 440 2.57 -27.97 -0.47
CA ARG A 440 3.66 -28.15 -1.41
C ARG A 440 4.25 -26.80 -1.78
N ILE A 441 5.57 -26.75 -1.81
CA ILE A 441 6.34 -25.65 -2.41
C ILE A 441 6.89 -26.16 -3.73
N GLN A 442 6.54 -25.49 -4.82
CA GLN A 442 7.00 -25.82 -6.16
C GLN A 442 7.72 -24.62 -6.77
N ALA A 443 8.93 -24.83 -7.27
CA ALA A 443 9.71 -23.84 -7.99
C ALA A 443 9.98 -24.33 -9.41
N VAL A 444 9.82 -23.46 -10.41
CA VAL A 444 10.07 -23.80 -11.82
C VAL A 444 11.13 -22.87 -12.38
N GLY A 445 12.29 -23.42 -12.73
CA GLY A 445 13.42 -22.70 -13.31
C GLY A 445 13.70 -23.11 -14.76
N PRO A 446 14.68 -22.44 -15.41
CA PRO A 446 15.03 -22.70 -16.82
C PRO A 446 15.52 -24.13 -17.08
N PHE A 447 16.06 -24.80 -16.06
CA PHE A 447 16.72 -26.10 -16.16
C PHE A 447 15.97 -27.25 -15.48
N GLY A 448 14.81 -26.99 -14.88
CA GLY A 448 14.03 -28.00 -14.18
C GLY A 448 13.03 -27.42 -13.18
N SER A 449 12.28 -28.30 -12.53
CA SER A 449 11.36 -27.96 -11.46
C SER A 449 11.74 -28.68 -10.16
N THR A 450 11.64 -27.98 -9.05
CA THR A 450 11.83 -28.51 -7.70
C THR A 450 10.48 -28.55 -7.00
N GLU A 451 10.13 -29.69 -6.41
CA GLU A 451 8.91 -29.87 -5.62
C GLU A 451 9.28 -30.34 -4.22
N ILE A 452 8.73 -29.67 -3.21
CA ILE A 452 8.98 -29.96 -1.80
C ILE A 452 7.62 -30.18 -1.13
N ASP A 453 7.40 -31.40 -0.68
CA ASP A 453 6.12 -31.87 -0.16
C ASP A 453 6.15 -31.97 1.36
N TYR A 454 5.22 -31.27 2.01
CA TYR A 454 5.03 -31.33 3.46
C TYR A 454 3.85 -32.25 3.79
N PRO A 455 4.09 -33.36 4.51
CA PRO A 455 3.05 -34.30 4.89
C PRO A 455 2.16 -33.73 6.02
N ASN A 456 1.02 -34.38 6.26
CA ASN A 456 0.17 -34.11 7.44
C ASN A 456 0.83 -34.64 8.73
N ASP A 457 1.94 -34.01 9.12
CA ASP A 457 2.69 -34.34 10.32
C ASP A 457 2.82 -33.10 11.21
N ARG A 458 2.34 -33.22 12.46
CA ARG A 458 2.38 -32.13 13.44
C ARG A 458 3.80 -31.76 13.90
N GLU A 459 4.78 -32.63 13.67
CA GLU A 459 6.20 -32.30 13.92
C GLU A 459 6.79 -31.35 12.87
N VAL A 460 6.15 -31.30 11.69
CA VAL A 460 6.54 -30.50 10.53
C VAL A 460 5.63 -29.27 10.40
N LEU A 461 4.31 -29.49 10.38
CA LEU A 461 3.26 -28.47 10.30
C LEU A 461 2.54 -28.40 11.67
N GLU A 462 2.91 -27.43 12.51
CA GLU A 462 2.29 -27.24 13.83
C GLU A 462 0.79 -26.91 13.70
N ALA A 463 0.41 -26.15 12.67
CA ALA A 463 -0.96 -25.90 12.27
C ALA A 463 -1.05 -25.79 10.75
N PHE A 464 -2.08 -26.38 10.15
CA PHE A 464 -2.38 -26.22 8.72
C PHE A 464 -3.90 -26.19 8.53
N GLU A 465 -4.40 -25.12 7.93
CA GLU A 465 -5.81 -24.90 7.58
C GLU A 465 -5.87 -24.54 6.08
N CYS A 466 -6.67 -25.30 5.32
CA CYS A 466 -6.90 -25.11 3.90
C CYS A 466 -8.17 -25.87 3.52
N ASP A 467 -9.20 -25.16 3.03
CA ASP A 467 -10.53 -25.73 2.81
C ASP A 467 -10.75 -26.23 1.37
N SER A 468 -9.94 -25.75 0.43
CA SER A 468 -10.02 -26.08 -0.99
C SER A 468 -8.61 -26.27 -1.57
N ASN A 469 -8.52 -26.87 -2.75
CA ASN A 469 -7.24 -26.97 -3.44
C ASN A 469 -6.92 -25.62 -4.07
N VAL A 470 -5.84 -24.99 -3.62
CA VAL A 470 -5.42 -23.66 -4.04
C VAL A 470 -3.93 -23.63 -4.36
N SER A 471 -3.54 -22.77 -5.29
CA SER A 471 -2.16 -22.61 -5.73
C SER A 471 -1.90 -21.14 -6.00
N TYR A 472 -0.89 -20.58 -5.36
CA TYR A 472 -0.49 -19.19 -5.53
C TYR A 472 1.00 -19.10 -5.84
N SER A 473 1.34 -18.47 -6.97
CA SER A 473 2.71 -18.20 -7.36
C SER A 473 3.17 -16.81 -6.93
N TYR A 474 4.45 -16.67 -6.64
CA TYR A 474 5.13 -15.43 -6.24
C TYR A 474 6.49 -15.35 -6.94
N ARG A 475 7.05 -14.14 -7.10
CA ARG A 475 8.42 -14.02 -7.61
C ARG A 475 9.40 -14.53 -6.56
N PHE A 476 10.25 -15.47 -6.94
CA PHE A 476 11.24 -16.04 -6.02
C PHE A 476 12.25 -14.98 -5.55
N SER A 477 12.54 -13.97 -6.39
CA SER A 477 13.39 -12.83 -6.04
C SER A 477 12.91 -12.01 -4.84
N HIS A 478 11.63 -12.04 -4.47
CA HIS A 478 11.13 -11.33 -3.28
C HIS A 478 11.08 -12.26 -2.08
N ILE A 479 10.58 -13.47 -2.28
CA ILE A 479 10.54 -14.48 -1.21
C ILE A 479 11.96 -14.76 -0.69
N SER A 480 12.97 -14.81 -1.56
CA SER A 480 14.37 -15.01 -1.16
C SER A 480 14.93 -13.87 -0.31
N LYS A 481 14.40 -12.64 -0.36
CA LYS A 481 14.81 -11.54 0.54
C LYS A 481 14.51 -11.86 2.00
N THR A 482 13.50 -12.68 2.25
CA THR A 482 13.08 -13.07 3.60
C THR A 482 14.00 -14.12 4.25
N LEU A 483 14.92 -14.74 3.50
CA LEU A 483 15.84 -15.76 4.01
C LEU A 483 16.63 -15.29 5.24
N ARG A 484 17.00 -14.01 5.32
CA ARG A 484 17.72 -13.46 6.48
C ARG A 484 16.86 -13.44 7.74
N ALA A 485 15.59 -13.01 7.63
CA ALA A 485 14.65 -13.04 8.76
C ALA A 485 14.34 -14.49 9.17
N LEU A 486 14.25 -15.38 8.18
CA LEU A 486 13.99 -16.79 8.40
C LEU A 486 15.14 -17.48 9.15
N GLN A 487 16.40 -17.12 8.87
CA GLN A 487 17.60 -17.64 9.56
C GLN A 487 17.62 -17.34 11.06
N SER A 488 17.06 -16.21 11.50
CA SER A 488 17.02 -15.80 12.92
C SER A 488 15.69 -16.11 13.62
N SER A 489 14.75 -16.75 12.93
CA SER A 489 13.42 -17.07 13.45
C SER A 489 13.31 -18.53 13.91
N ALA A 490 12.47 -18.76 14.91
CA ALA A 490 12.15 -20.09 15.43
C ALA A 490 10.92 -20.69 14.75
N LYS A 491 9.91 -19.86 14.49
CA LYS A 491 8.65 -20.26 13.84
C LYS A 491 8.29 -19.32 12.71
N THR A 492 7.64 -19.88 11.70
CA THR A 492 7.05 -19.15 10.58
C THR A 492 5.56 -19.41 10.52
N SER A 493 4.77 -18.35 10.43
CA SER A 493 3.37 -18.38 10.04
C SER A 493 3.25 -17.86 8.61
N LEU A 494 2.85 -18.74 7.70
CA LEU A 494 2.55 -18.44 6.31
C LEU A 494 1.03 -18.36 6.17
N ARG A 495 0.54 -17.22 5.69
CA ARG A 495 -0.89 -17.01 5.42
C ARG A 495 -1.05 -16.47 4.01
N ILE A 496 -2.02 -17.01 3.28
CA ILE A 496 -2.41 -16.51 1.96
C ILE A 496 -3.92 -16.32 1.96
N ASP A 497 -4.37 -15.12 1.66
CA ASP A 497 -5.80 -14.83 1.49
C ASP A 497 -6.31 -15.19 0.10
N ARG A 498 -7.60 -15.01 -0.11
CA ARG A 498 -8.24 -15.28 -1.40
C ARG A 498 -7.71 -14.45 -2.55
N GLU A 499 -7.33 -13.20 -2.29
CA GLU A 499 -6.76 -12.29 -3.30
C GLU A 499 -5.30 -12.64 -3.65
N GLY A 500 -4.71 -13.59 -2.93
CA GLY A 500 -3.35 -14.07 -3.15
C GLY A 500 -2.30 -13.21 -2.47
N VAL A 501 -2.68 -12.35 -1.51
CA VAL A 501 -1.74 -11.63 -0.65
C VAL A 501 -1.12 -12.64 0.30
N LEU A 502 0.20 -12.80 0.19
CA LEU A 502 1.00 -13.62 1.10
C LEU A 502 1.45 -12.78 2.29
N SER A 503 1.26 -13.29 3.51
CA SER A 503 1.89 -12.82 4.74
C SER A 503 2.81 -13.91 5.28
N LEU A 504 4.09 -13.58 5.43
CA LEU A 504 5.12 -14.41 6.06
C LEU A 504 5.54 -13.75 7.36
N GLN A 505 5.04 -14.29 8.47
CA GLN A 505 5.39 -13.84 9.82
C GLN A 505 6.46 -14.73 10.42
N TYR A 506 7.60 -14.13 10.76
CA TYR A 506 8.74 -14.79 11.37
C TYR A 506 8.84 -14.39 12.84
N LEU A 507 8.72 -15.38 13.72
CA LEU A 507 8.89 -15.20 15.16
C LEU A 507 10.36 -15.39 15.51
N SER A 508 11.03 -14.33 15.92
CA SER A 508 12.39 -14.37 16.47
C SER A 508 12.35 -14.19 17.98
N THR A 509 13.08 -15.02 18.71
CA THR A 509 13.17 -14.93 20.16
C THR A 509 14.55 -14.43 20.54
N SER A 510 14.61 -13.35 21.31
CA SER A 510 15.85 -12.74 21.79
C SER A 510 15.83 -12.63 23.32
N PRO A 511 16.98 -12.73 24.01
CA PRO A 511 17.02 -12.60 25.46
C PRO A 511 16.77 -11.15 25.87
N ASN A 512 15.87 -10.93 26.83
CA ASN A 512 15.64 -9.61 27.42
C ASN A 512 16.93 -9.14 28.12
N PRO A 513 17.40 -7.91 27.85
CA PRO A 513 18.63 -7.41 28.46
C PRO A 513 18.51 -7.23 29.99
N LYS A 514 17.31 -6.99 30.55
CA LYS A 514 17.11 -6.71 31.99
C LYS A 514 17.14 -7.95 32.88
N ASN A 515 16.53 -9.05 32.43
CA ASN A 515 16.28 -10.23 33.26
C ASN A 515 16.63 -11.56 32.56
N GLY A 516 17.06 -11.51 31.29
CA GLY A 516 17.39 -12.69 30.48
C GLY A 516 16.20 -13.53 30.03
N THR A 517 14.96 -13.11 30.29
CA THR A 517 13.77 -13.85 29.83
C THR A 517 13.64 -13.73 28.31
N PRO A 518 13.19 -14.76 27.59
CA PRO A 518 12.94 -14.66 26.16
C PRO A 518 11.87 -13.60 25.86
N VAL A 519 12.15 -12.72 24.88
CA VAL A 519 11.24 -11.73 24.33
C VAL A 519 11.10 -12.04 22.84
N ASP A 520 9.85 -12.11 22.41
CA ASP A 520 9.52 -12.41 21.03
C ASP A 520 9.40 -11.11 20.21
N SER A 521 9.99 -11.12 19.03
CA SER A 521 9.90 -10.07 18.00
C SER A 521 9.33 -10.69 16.72
N ILE A 522 8.55 -9.93 15.98
CA ILE A 522 7.91 -10.40 14.76
C ILE A 522 8.43 -9.58 13.57
N VAL A 523 8.87 -10.29 12.54
CA VAL A 523 9.09 -9.73 11.21
C VAL A 523 7.94 -10.20 10.34
N ASP A 524 7.18 -9.27 9.77
CA ASP A 524 6.09 -9.57 8.83
C ASP A 524 6.51 -9.13 7.44
N PHE A 525 6.28 -10.00 6.46
CA PHE A 525 6.60 -9.73 5.07
C PHE A 525 5.37 -10.00 4.23
N TRP A 526 5.00 -9.03 3.39
CA TRP A 526 3.90 -9.16 2.46
C TRP A 526 4.35 -9.14 1.01
N CYS A 527 3.70 -9.97 0.21
CA CYS A 527 3.93 -10.02 -1.22
C CYS A 527 2.63 -10.36 -1.95
N LEU A 528 2.39 -9.67 -3.07
CA LEU A 528 1.31 -10.01 -3.98
C LEU A 528 1.67 -11.24 -4.83
N SER A 529 0.67 -12.07 -5.12
CA SER A 529 0.80 -13.16 -6.07
C SER A 529 1.03 -12.62 -7.50
N ILE A 530 1.74 -13.41 -8.32
CA ILE A 530 1.94 -13.13 -9.75
C ILE A 530 0.90 -13.80 -10.64
N ASP A 531 0.05 -14.68 -10.08
CA ASP A 531 -0.93 -15.41 -10.88
C ASP A 531 -2.16 -14.54 -11.14
N GLU A 532 -2.45 -14.24 -12.41
CA GLU A 532 -3.74 -13.64 -12.84
C GLU A 532 -4.89 -14.69 -12.84
N SER A 533 -4.61 -15.93 -12.43
CA SER A 533 -5.54 -17.06 -12.55
C SER A 533 -5.33 -18.09 -11.44
N ALA A 534 -5.78 -17.77 -10.22
CA ALA A 534 -6.19 -18.81 -9.27
C ALA A 534 -7.71 -19.01 -9.47
N VAL A 535 -8.09 -20.10 -10.14
CA VAL A 535 -9.47 -20.61 -10.17
C VAL A 535 -9.64 -21.57 -9.00
#